data_AF-A0A7J7V0B0-F1
#
_entry.id   AF-A0A7J7V0B0-F1
#
_cell.length_a   1.000
_cell.length_b   1.000
_cell.length_c   1.000
_cell.angle_alpha   90.00
_cell.angle_beta   90.00
_cell.angle_gamma   90.00
#
_symmetry.space_group_name_H-M   'P 1'
#
loop_
_entity.id
_entity.type
_entity.pdbx_description
1 polymer ?
#
loop_
_entity_poly.entity_id
_entity_poly.type
_entity_poly.pdbx_seq_one_letter_code
_entity_poly.pdbx_strand_id
1 'polypeptide(L)'
;MRALVTVVTLLLWGQLFAVDTAEGTENADDGCPKAPEIANGYVEHSVRYQCKSIYYRLRTEGDGVYTLNSEKKWTNKATGEKLPECEAVCGKPKNPVDQVQRILGGSVDAKDSFPWQAKMISHHNLTSGATLIGEQWLLTTAKNLFLGHTEDAKAKDIAPTLKLYVGKQQRVEVETVILHPNYLEVDIGLIKLKQKVPVNEKVMPICLPSKDYAQVNRMGYVSGWGRNSNFSFTQLLKYVMLPVADQDSCVRHYENSTVPEKKKPRSPVGVQPILNEHTFCAGLTKYEEDTCFGDAGSAFAVHDTDDDTWYAAGILSFDKSCSVAEYGVYVRVLSILDWVRKTMADN
;
A
#
# COMPACT_ATOMS: atom_id res chain seq x y z
N MET A 1 -43.59 -32.18 66.33
CA MET A 1 -42.47 -32.82 65.60
C MET A 1 -42.52 -32.33 64.16
N ARG A 2 -41.41 -31.74 63.68
CA ARG A 2 -41.18 -31.08 62.38
C ARG A 2 -41.84 -29.70 62.19
N ALA A 3 -41.14 -28.69 62.70
CA ALA A 3 -41.23 -27.31 62.25
C ALA A 3 -39.81 -26.72 62.24
N LEU A 4 -39.65 -25.67 61.43
CA LEU A 4 -38.50 -24.75 61.29
C LEU A 4 -37.39 -25.14 60.29
N VAL A 5 -37.68 -24.70 59.07
CA VAL A 5 -36.75 -24.20 58.04
C VAL A 5 -35.55 -23.49 58.68
N THR A 6 -34.35 -24.00 58.41
CA THR A 6 -33.10 -23.40 58.85
C THR A 6 -32.48 -22.63 57.69
N VAL A 7 -32.34 -21.32 57.91
CA VAL A 7 -31.59 -20.37 57.08
C VAL A 7 -30.13 -20.78 57.06
N VAL A 8 -29.55 -21.01 55.88
CA VAL A 8 -28.12 -21.24 55.71
C VAL A 8 -27.45 -19.90 55.44
N THR A 9 -26.81 -19.36 56.48
CA THR A 9 -25.86 -18.25 56.42
C THR A 9 -24.54 -18.74 55.84
N LEU A 10 -24.20 -18.27 54.64
CA LEU A 10 -22.88 -18.42 54.03
C LEU A 10 -21.93 -17.34 54.58
N LEU A 11 -21.00 -17.78 55.44
CA LEU A 11 -19.77 -17.08 55.78
C LEU A 11 -18.64 -17.74 55.00
N LEU A 12 -17.92 -17.00 54.16
CA LEU A 12 -16.47 -16.79 54.30
C LEU A 12 -15.85 -16.02 53.13
N TRP A 13 -15.11 -15.00 53.56
CA TRP A 13 -13.92 -14.38 52.98
C TRP A 13 -14.02 -13.59 51.68
N GLY A 14 -14.02 -12.28 51.89
CA GLY A 14 -13.57 -11.31 50.90
C GLY A 14 -12.06 -11.35 50.69
N GLN A 15 -11.68 -11.14 49.44
CA GLN A 15 -10.46 -10.45 49.10
C GLN A 15 -10.89 -9.19 48.35
N LEU A 16 -10.56 -8.05 48.95
CA LEU A 16 -10.56 -6.75 48.30
C LEU A 16 -9.54 -6.80 47.17
N PHE A 17 -9.99 -6.71 45.91
CA PHE A 17 -9.12 -6.28 44.83
C PHE A 17 -8.89 -4.79 45.02
N ALA A 18 -7.69 -4.43 45.47
CA ALA A 18 -7.20 -3.07 45.36
C ALA A 18 -7.22 -2.70 43.87
N VAL A 19 -8.13 -1.81 43.49
CA VAL A 19 -8.00 -1.02 42.29
C VAL A 19 -6.87 -0.06 42.59
N ASP A 20 -5.67 -0.32 42.05
CA ASP A 20 -4.62 0.69 41.96
C ASP A 20 -5.14 1.77 41.01
N THR A 21 -5.90 2.71 41.56
CA THR A 21 -5.95 4.06 41.04
C THR A 21 -4.55 4.61 41.20
N ALA A 22 -3.74 4.48 40.15
CA ALA A 22 -2.55 5.28 39.99
C ALA A 22 -3.00 6.74 39.93
N GLU A 23 -3.11 7.35 41.11
CA GLU A 23 -3.07 8.80 41.27
C GLU A 23 -1.84 9.30 40.52
N GLY A 24 -2.08 10.27 39.65
CA GLY A 24 -1.06 10.90 38.84
C GLY A 24 0.06 11.40 39.75
N THR A 25 1.19 10.72 39.70
CA THR A 25 2.45 11.26 40.16
C THR A 25 2.88 12.28 39.12
N GLU A 26 2.90 13.53 39.56
CA GLU A 26 3.43 14.69 38.85
C GLU A 26 4.80 14.36 38.26
N ASN A 27 4.94 14.64 36.96
CA ASN A 27 6.17 14.96 36.24
C ASN A 27 7.48 14.50 36.90
N ALA A 28 7.91 13.28 36.59
CA ALA A 28 9.34 13.01 36.56
C ALA A 28 9.96 13.97 35.53
N ASP A 29 10.79 14.90 36.00
CA ASP A 29 11.53 15.84 35.18
C ASP A 29 12.51 15.04 34.30
N ASP A 30 12.05 14.63 33.11
CA ASP A 30 12.76 13.85 32.09
C ASP A 30 13.81 14.72 31.36
N GLY A 31 14.48 15.59 32.12
CA GLY A 31 15.46 16.54 31.64
C GLY A 31 16.80 15.86 31.35
N CYS A 32 17.43 16.25 30.24
CA CYS A 32 18.80 15.84 29.94
C CYS A 32 19.71 16.16 31.14
N PRO A 33 20.45 15.18 31.71
CA PRO A 33 21.33 15.42 32.83
C PRO A 33 22.31 16.55 32.53
N LYS A 34 22.38 17.54 33.42
CA LYS A 34 23.28 18.70 33.23
C LYS A 34 24.72 18.22 33.12
N ALA A 35 25.41 18.71 32.08
CA ALA A 35 26.83 18.43 31.90
C ALA A 35 27.65 19.04 33.05
N PRO A 36 28.76 18.40 33.48
CA PRO A 36 29.67 18.95 34.48
C PRO A 36 30.23 20.32 34.07
N GLU A 37 30.31 21.24 35.02
CA GLU A 37 30.90 22.56 34.80
C GLU A 37 32.43 22.49 34.86
N ILE A 38 33.09 23.32 34.05
CA ILE A 38 34.55 23.46 34.02
C ILE A 38 34.94 24.91 34.32
N ALA A 39 36.04 25.10 35.06
CA ALA A 39 36.52 26.44 35.40
C ALA A 39 36.88 27.23 34.12
N ASN A 40 36.36 28.45 33.99
CA ASN A 40 36.53 29.35 32.84
C ASN A 40 36.03 28.79 31.49
N GLY A 41 35.11 27.81 31.48
CA GLY A 41 34.49 27.31 30.25
C GLY A 41 32.98 27.49 30.22
N TYR A 42 32.38 27.16 29.07
CA TYR A 42 30.93 27.17 28.86
C TYR A 42 30.51 25.89 28.12
N VAL A 43 29.22 25.57 28.18
CA VAL A 43 28.62 24.41 27.50
C VAL A 43 27.78 24.90 26.32
N GLU A 44 28.03 24.33 25.14
CA GLU A 44 27.15 24.43 23.98
C GLU A 44 26.29 23.15 23.91
N HIS A 45 24.97 23.31 23.80
CA HIS A 45 24.04 22.18 23.71
C HIS A 45 23.68 21.90 22.25
N SER A 46 23.74 20.63 21.87
CA SER A 46 23.31 20.16 20.55
C SER A 46 22.43 18.92 20.67
N VAL A 47 21.47 18.79 19.76
CA VAL A 47 20.64 17.59 19.58
C VAL A 47 20.78 17.08 18.14
N ARG A 48 20.72 15.76 17.97
CA ARG A 48 20.66 15.13 16.66
C ARG A 48 19.34 14.40 16.50
N TYR A 49 18.56 14.80 15.51
CA TYR A 49 17.33 14.09 15.17
C TYR A 49 17.66 12.77 14.46
N GLN A 50 16.99 11.71 14.89
CA GLN A 50 17.02 10.39 14.28
C GLN A 50 15.60 9.85 14.22
N CYS A 51 15.27 9.11 13.16
CA CYS A 51 13.97 8.48 13.05
C CYS A 51 13.91 7.20 13.87
N LYS A 52 12.78 6.95 14.53
CA LYS A 52 12.61 5.88 15.53
C LYS A 52 12.77 4.45 14.99
N SER A 53 12.70 4.26 13.67
CA SER A 53 12.72 2.94 13.04
C SER A 53 13.41 2.99 11.69
N ILE A 54 14.01 1.87 11.28
CA ILE A 54 14.66 1.67 9.97
C ILE A 54 13.71 1.89 8.79
N TYR A 55 12.40 1.85 9.03
CA TYR A 55 11.38 2.11 8.00
C TYR A 55 11.12 3.60 7.75
N TYR A 56 11.81 4.48 8.46
CA TYR A 56 11.72 5.93 8.27
C TYR A 56 13.11 6.51 8.01
N ARG A 57 13.18 7.44 7.07
CA ARG A 57 14.39 8.21 6.76
C ARG A 57 14.19 9.66 7.18
N LEU A 58 15.28 10.27 7.64
CA LEU A 58 15.27 11.69 7.99
C LEU A 58 15.27 12.52 6.71
N ARG A 59 14.22 13.33 6.51
CA ARG A 59 14.09 14.27 5.39
C ARG A 59 14.43 15.68 5.87
N THR A 60 15.58 16.18 5.41
CA THR A 60 16.05 17.55 5.64
C THR A 60 17.18 17.87 4.65
N GLU A 61 17.41 19.16 4.41
CA GLU A 61 18.58 19.65 3.67
C GLU A 61 19.82 19.80 4.57
N GLY A 62 19.62 19.81 5.89
CA GLY A 62 20.69 19.88 6.89
C GLY A 62 21.23 18.51 7.31
N ASP A 63 22.18 18.52 8.25
CA ASP A 63 22.80 17.32 8.82
C ASP A 63 22.01 16.68 9.99
N GLY A 64 20.83 17.23 10.29
CA GLY A 64 19.95 16.81 11.39
C GLY A 64 20.43 17.24 12.78
N VAL A 65 21.50 18.04 12.88
CA VAL A 65 22.05 18.54 14.16
C VAL A 65 21.54 19.95 14.41
N TYR A 66 20.97 20.19 15.59
CA TYR A 66 20.50 21.51 15.99
C TYR A 66 21.25 21.94 17.24
N THR A 67 21.71 23.18 17.26
CA THR A 67 22.44 23.77 18.38
C THR A 67 21.57 24.83 19.05
N LEU A 68 21.62 24.90 20.38
CA LEU A 68 20.90 25.91 21.15
C LEU A 68 21.65 27.25 21.09
N ASN A 69 21.02 28.28 20.54
CA ASN A 69 21.62 29.61 20.44
C ASN A 69 21.36 30.48 21.70
N SER A 70 21.94 31.68 21.74
CA SER A 70 21.76 32.66 22.83
C SER A 70 20.32 33.16 23.01
N GLU A 71 19.49 33.04 21.97
CA GLU A 71 18.06 33.37 22.00
C GLU A 71 17.18 32.20 22.49
N LYS A 72 17.80 31.11 22.97
CA LYS A 72 17.13 29.87 23.41
C LYS A 72 16.35 29.16 22.30
N LYS A 73 16.84 29.25 21.06
CA LYS A 73 16.28 28.57 19.90
C LYS A 73 17.21 27.48 19.39
N TRP A 74 16.62 26.37 18.96
CA TRP A 74 17.32 25.28 18.30
C TRP A 74 17.47 25.60 16.82
N THR A 75 18.71 25.73 16.34
CA THR A 75 18.97 26.07 14.93
C THR A 75 19.92 25.08 14.28
N ASN A 76 19.65 24.76 13.02
CA ASN A 76 20.55 24.05 12.13
C ASN A 76 21.24 25.05 11.20
N LYS A 77 22.51 24.80 10.84
CA LYS A 77 23.30 25.68 9.99
C LYS A 77 22.74 25.87 8.58
N ALA A 78 22.06 24.85 8.05
CA ALA A 78 21.46 24.88 6.71
C ALA A 78 19.99 25.30 6.74
N THR A 79 19.20 24.79 7.70
CA THR A 79 17.74 24.96 7.70
C THR A 79 17.19 25.95 8.74
N GLY A 80 18.05 26.58 9.53
CA GLY A 80 17.64 27.49 10.59
C GLY A 80 16.77 26.77 11.63
N GLU A 81 15.62 27.34 11.97
CA GLU A 81 14.68 26.77 12.96
C GLU A 81 13.79 25.65 12.38
N LYS A 82 13.79 25.44 11.05
CA LYS A 82 12.97 24.40 10.42
C LYS A 82 13.49 23.02 10.81
N LEU A 83 12.67 22.26 11.54
CA LEU A 83 12.94 20.89 11.99
C LEU A 83 12.89 19.87 10.84
N PRO A 84 13.59 18.72 10.97
CA PRO A 84 13.50 17.65 9.99
C PRO A 84 12.21 16.85 10.17
N GLU A 85 11.80 16.14 9.12
CA GLU A 85 10.65 15.23 9.14
C GLU A 85 11.11 13.78 8.95
N CYS A 86 10.42 12.84 9.58
CA CYS A 86 10.64 11.41 9.32
C CYS A 86 9.65 10.95 8.25
N GLU A 87 10.17 10.57 7.09
CA GLU A 87 9.40 10.08 5.95
C GLU A 87 9.56 8.57 5.83
N ALA A 88 8.47 7.86 5.54
CA ALA A 88 8.55 6.43 5.30
C ALA A 88 9.48 6.07 4.13
N VAL A 89 10.29 5.04 4.34
CA VAL A 89 11.03 4.35 3.28
C VAL A 89 10.02 3.53 2.46
N CYS A 90 10.14 3.59 1.13
CA CYS A 90 9.36 2.78 0.21
C CYS A 90 10.16 1.63 -0.38
N GLY A 91 9.50 0.56 -0.83
CA GLY A 91 10.08 -0.47 -1.68
C GLY A 91 11.22 -1.29 -1.07
N LYS A 92 11.32 -1.33 0.28
CA LYS A 92 12.36 -2.07 1.03
C LYS A 92 11.73 -3.10 1.98
N PRO A 93 11.03 -4.13 1.44
CA PRO A 93 10.39 -5.12 2.29
C PRO A 93 11.43 -5.84 3.16
N LYS A 94 11.09 -6.09 4.43
CA LYS A 94 12.00 -6.78 5.36
C LYS A 94 12.30 -8.22 4.93
N ASN A 95 11.28 -8.89 4.38
CA ASN A 95 11.37 -10.27 3.91
C ASN A 95 10.98 -10.32 2.41
N PRO A 96 11.87 -9.92 1.48
CA PRO A 96 11.57 -9.98 0.06
C PRO A 96 11.33 -11.43 -0.41
N VAL A 97 10.61 -11.59 -1.52
CA VAL A 97 10.44 -12.89 -2.17
C VAL A 97 11.78 -13.43 -2.66
N ASP A 98 12.03 -14.72 -2.43
CA ASP A 98 13.18 -15.40 -3.01
C ASP A 98 12.89 -15.62 -4.50
N GLN A 99 13.80 -15.21 -5.39
CA GLN A 99 13.62 -15.26 -6.86
C GLN A 99 13.44 -16.69 -7.46
N VAL A 100 13.31 -17.74 -6.63
CA VAL A 100 13.51 -19.14 -7.04
C VAL A 100 12.26 -20.02 -6.96
N GLN A 101 11.14 -19.59 -6.38
CA GLN A 101 9.97 -20.49 -6.25
C GLN A 101 8.94 -20.34 -7.37
N ARG A 102 9.12 -21.20 -8.39
CA ARG A 102 8.14 -21.54 -9.43
C ARG A 102 7.14 -22.55 -8.87
N ILE A 103 5.89 -22.14 -8.63
CA ILE A 103 4.81 -23.04 -8.19
C ILE A 103 3.53 -22.63 -8.92
N LEU A 104 2.90 -23.59 -9.62
CA LEU A 104 1.60 -23.49 -10.30
C LEU A 104 0.45 -23.01 -9.38
N GLY A 105 -0.33 -22.01 -9.83
CA GLY A 105 -1.56 -21.53 -9.17
C GLY A 105 -1.38 -20.33 -8.24
N GLY A 106 -0.26 -19.62 -8.38
CA GLY A 106 0.21 -18.55 -7.51
C GLY A 106 0.84 -19.10 -6.23
N SER A 107 1.95 -18.50 -5.81
CA SER A 107 2.62 -18.84 -4.57
C SER A 107 1.98 -18.12 -3.39
N VAL A 108 1.78 -18.82 -2.27
CA VAL A 108 1.31 -18.18 -1.03
C VAL A 108 2.40 -17.25 -0.51
N ASP A 109 2.03 -16.02 -0.16
CA ASP A 109 2.96 -15.10 0.50
C ASP A 109 3.11 -15.46 1.99
N ALA A 110 3.98 -16.43 2.27
CA ALA A 110 4.21 -16.91 3.63
C ALA A 110 5.03 -15.93 4.50
N LYS A 111 5.74 -14.97 3.88
CA LYS A 111 6.73 -14.11 4.55
C LYS A 111 6.28 -12.65 4.73
N ASP A 112 5.04 -12.33 4.34
CA ASP A 112 4.55 -10.95 4.27
C ASP A 112 5.44 -10.09 3.33
N SER A 113 5.78 -10.63 2.15
CA SER A 113 6.79 -10.10 1.22
C SER A 113 6.31 -8.89 0.42
N PHE A 114 5.00 -8.65 0.38
CA PHE A 114 4.35 -7.56 -0.34
C PHE A 114 3.66 -6.58 0.62
N PRO A 115 4.42 -5.84 1.46
CA PRO A 115 3.85 -5.00 2.52
C PRO A 115 3.06 -3.79 2.00
N TRP A 116 3.12 -3.50 0.70
CA TRP A 116 2.31 -2.49 0.03
C TRP A 116 0.94 -2.98 -0.41
N GLN A 117 0.69 -4.30 -0.38
CA GLN A 117 -0.58 -4.84 -0.83
C GLN A 117 -1.70 -4.47 0.17
N ALA A 118 -2.77 -3.89 -0.37
CA ALA A 118 -4.01 -3.67 0.36
C ALA A 118 -5.14 -4.53 -0.22
N LYS A 119 -6.05 -4.92 0.67
CA LYS A 119 -7.32 -5.56 0.33
C LYS A 119 -8.43 -4.54 0.47
N MET A 120 -9.16 -4.29 -0.60
CA MET A 120 -10.35 -3.44 -0.60
C MET A 120 -11.59 -4.33 -0.72
N ILE A 121 -12.64 -4.00 0.01
CA ILE A 121 -13.93 -4.68 -0.06
C ILE A 121 -15.01 -3.62 -0.30
N SER A 122 -15.77 -3.81 -1.38
CA SER A 122 -16.87 -2.92 -1.75
C SER A 122 -18.10 -3.11 -0.85
N HIS A 123 -19.09 -2.24 -1.00
CA HIS A 123 -20.36 -2.32 -0.28
C HIS A 123 -21.07 -3.68 -0.44
N HIS A 124 -20.97 -4.30 -1.63
CA HIS A 124 -21.56 -5.61 -1.93
C HIS A 124 -20.62 -6.80 -1.69
N ASN A 125 -19.62 -6.64 -0.81
CA ASN A 125 -18.67 -7.69 -0.41
C ASN A 125 -17.83 -8.25 -1.56
N LEU A 126 -17.59 -7.48 -2.62
CA LEU A 126 -16.61 -7.84 -3.65
C LEU A 126 -15.22 -7.42 -3.18
N THR A 127 -14.29 -8.37 -3.20
CA THR A 127 -12.88 -8.11 -2.89
C THR A 127 -12.16 -7.61 -4.14
N SER A 128 -11.34 -6.57 -3.96
CA SER A 128 -10.47 -5.99 -4.98
C SER A 128 -9.12 -5.56 -4.38
N GLY A 129 -8.15 -5.27 -5.23
CA GLY A 129 -6.81 -4.83 -4.84
C GLY A 129 -6.68 -3.31 -4.72
N ALA A 130 -5.73 -2.90 -3.88
CA ALA A 130 -5.16 -1.56 -3.87
C ALA A 130 -3.68 -1.66 -3.45
N THR A 131 -2.89 -0.65 -3.75
CA THR A 131 -1.44 -0.64 -3.51
C THR A 131 -1.06 0.63 -2.76
N LEU A 132 -0.44 0.49 -1.59
CA LEU A 132 0.09 1.60 -0.79
C LEU A 132 1.30 2.23 -1.49
N ILE A 133 1.23 3.54 -1.78
CA ILE A 133 2.27 4.32 -2.48
C ILE A 133 2.86 5.46 -1.63
N GLY A 134 2.32 5.64 -0.42
CA GLY A 134 2.84 6.56 0.60
C GLY A 134 2.20 6.23 1.95
N GLU A 135 2.51 7.00 3.00
CA GLU A 135 1.96 6.74 4.34
C GLU A 135 0.44 6.92 4.43
N GLN A 136 -0.17 7.66 3.50
CA GLN A 136 -1.60 8.00 3.52
C GLN A 136 -2.29 7.76 2.17
N TRP A 137 -1.59 7.19 1.19
CA TRP A 137 -2.06 7.16 -0.20
C TRP A 137 -1.95 5.78 -0.80
N LEU A 138 -3.01 5.34 -1.49
CA LEU A 138 -3.04 4.09 -2.24
C LEU A 138 -3.50 4.32 -3.67
N LEU A 139 -2.91 3.59 -4.62
CA LEU A 139 -3.43 3.42 -5.96
C LEU A 139 -4.42 2.26 -6.02
N THR A 140 -5.44 2.41 -6.85
CA THR A 140 -6.34 1.33 -7.29
C THR A 140 -6.89 1.67 -8.67
N THR A 141 -7.83 0.90 -9.19
CA THR A 141 -8.51 1.19 -10.46
C THR A 141 -9.78 1.99 -10.24
N ALA A 142 -10.18 2.77 -11.24
CA ALA A 142 -11.48 3.43 -11.20
C ALA A 142 -12.62 2.40 -11.18
N LYS A 143 -12.51 1.33 -11.96
CA LYS A 143 -13.48 0.21 -11.97
C LYS A 143 -13.70 -0.38 -10.57
N ASN A 144 -12.63 -0.56 -9.78
CA ASN A 144 -12.76 -1.06 -8.41
C ASN A 144 -13.53 -0.10 -7.50
N LEU A 145 -13.32 1.20 -7.66
CA LEU A 145 -14.00 2.23 -6.88
C LEU A 145 -15.49 2.31 -7.22
N PHE A 146 -15.86 2.04 -8.47
CA PHE A 146 -17.26 1.98 -8.91
C PHE A 146 -17.97 0.64 -8.61
N LEU A 147 -17.29 -0.37 -8.01
CA LEU A 147 -17.94 -1.63 -7.67
C LEU A 147 -19.08 -1.42 -6.65
N GLY A 148 -20.31 -1.65 -7.11
CA GLY A 148 -21.52 -1.46 -6.31
C GLY A 148 -22.08 -0.04 -6.32
N HIS A 149 -21.67 0.76 -7.31
CA HIS A 149 -22.16 2.11 -7.57
C HIS A 149 -22.63 2.24 -9.02
N THR A 150 -23.44 3.26 -9.28
CA THR A 150 -23.81 3.67 -10.64
C THR A 150 -22.70 4.53 -11.26
N GLU A 151 -22.72 4.70 -12.59
CA GLU A 151 -21.70 5.47 -13.33
C GLU A 151 -21.68 6.97 -12.96
N ASP A 152 -22.79 7.50 -12.43
CA ASP A 152 -22.93 8.90 -12.00
C ASP A 152 -22.56 9.14 -10.54
N ALA A 153 -22.19 8.08 -9.80
CA ALA A 153 -21.78 8.19 -8.40
C ALA A 153 -20.54 9.08 -8.25
N LYS A 154 -20.54 9.97 -7.26
CA LYS A 154 -19.42 10.87 -7.02
C LYS A 154 -18.46 10.25 -6.02
N ALA A 155 -17.19 10.68 -6.06
CA ALA A 155 -16.17 10.21 -5.13
C ALA A 155 -16.56 10.29 -3.64
N LYS A 156 -17.28 11.34 -3.25
CA LYS A 156 -17.82 11.53 -1.89
C LYS A 156 -18.87 10.48 -1.47
N ASP A 157 -19.56 9.90 -2.44
CA ASP A 157 -20.57 8.86 -2.23
C ASP A 157 -19.89 7.47 -2.21
N ILE A 158 -18.77 7.33 -2.93
CA ILE A 158 -17.97 6.10 -2.98
C ILE A 158 -17.14 5.90 -1.69
N ALA A 159 -16.37 6.92 -1.29
CA ALA A 159 -15.37 6.79 -0.21
C ALA A 159 -15.91 6.17 1.10
N PRO A 160 -17.09 6.56 1.63
CA PRO A 160 -17.62 6.02 2.88
C PRO A 160 -18.01 4.53 2.80
N THR A 161 -18.19 3.99 1.58
CA THR A 161 -18.65 2.61 1.38
C THR A 161 -17.53 1.57 1.39
N LEU A 162 -16.28 2.02 1.25
CA LEU A 162 -15.12 1.15 1.09
C LEU A 162 -14.63 0.64 2.44
N LYS A 163 -14.32 -0.67 2.51
CA LYS A 163 -13.57 -1.25 3.64
C LYS A 163 -12.18 -1.60 3.15
N LEU A 164 -11.17 -0.94 3.71
CA LEU A 164 -9.78 -1.08 3.28
C LEU A 164 -8.93 -1.70 4.39
N TYR A 165 -8.07 -2.64 4.02
CA TYR A 165 -7.19 -3.38 4.92
C TYR A 165 -5.77 -3.45 4.37
N VAL A 166 -4.78 -3.28 5.24
CA VAL A 166 -3.34 -3.41 4.93
C VAL A 166 -2.68 -4.43 5.86
N GLY A 167 -1.55 -5.01 5.45
CA GLY A 167 -0.81 -6.00 6.23
C GLY A 167 -1.69 -7.16 6.71
N LYS A 168 -1.60 -7.52 8.01
CA LYS A 168 -2.39 -8.59 8.64
C LYS A 168 -3.79 -8.12 9.05
N GLN A 169 -4.61 -7.76 8.04
CA GLN A 169 -6.00 -7.33 8.22
C GLN A 169 -6.16 -6.05 9.08
N GLN A 170 -5.16 -5.18 9.10
CA GLN A 170 -5.27 -3.89 9.77
C GLN A 170 -6.24 -3.01 8.98
N ARG A 171 -7.41 -2.74 9.56
CA ARG A 171 -8.39 -1.84 8.96
C ARG A 171 -7.87 -0.40 8.99
N VAL A 172 -7.97 0.29 7.86
CA VAL A 172 -7.65 1.71 7.73
C VAL A 172 -8.87 2.50 7.26
N GLU A 173 -9.02 3.72 7.77
CA GLU A 173 -10.14 4.60 7.40
C GLU A 173 -9.81 5.41 6.15
N VAL A 174 -10.73 5.41 5.19
CA VAL A 174 -10.66 6.23 3.98
C VAL A 174 -11.21 7.62 4.27
N GLU A 175 -10.46 8.65 3.90
CA GLU A 175 -10.90 10.06 3.96
C GLU A 175 -11.63 10.45 2.69
N THR A 176 -11.00 10.20 1.54
CA THR A 176 -11.55 10.56 0.24
C THR A 176 -10.97 9.67 -0.85
N VAL A 177 -11.64 9.68 -1.99
CA VAL A 177 -11.26 9.00 -3.22
C VAL A 177 -11.11 10.05 -4.31
N ILE A 178 -10.15 9.87 -5.21
CA ILE A 178 -9.90 10.79 -6.32
C ILE A 178 -9.75 9.95 -7.58
N LEU A 179 -10.67 10.11 -8.54
CA LEU A 179 -10.59 9.43 -9.83
C LEU A 179 -9.64 10.18 -10.76
N HIS A 180 -8.91 9.46 -11.59
CA HIS A 180 -8.15 10.09 -12.68
C HIS A 180 -9.12 10.89 -13.58
N PRO A 181 -8.78 12.10 -14.06
CA PRO A 181 -9.69 12.91 -14.88
C PRO A 181 -10.23 12.18 -16.12
N ASN A 182 -9.39 11.32 -16.72
CA ASN A 182 -9.73 10.50 -17.88
C ASN A 182 -9.93 9.03 -17.48
N TYR A 183 -10.63 8.73 -16.37
CA TYR A 183 -10.72 7.37 -15.82
C TYR A 183 -11.32 6.31 -16.77
N LEU A 184 -12.01 6.72 -17.83
CA LEU A 184 -12.52 5.83 -18.89
C LEU A 184 -11.40 5.29 -19.80
N GLU A 185 -10.29 6.01 -19.92
CA GLU A 185 -9.12 5.63 -20.74
C GLU A 185 -7.92 5.26 -19.86
N VAL A 186 -7.84 5.83 -18.66
CA VAL A 186 -6.77 5.60 -17.68
C VAL A 186 -7.42 5.14 -16.39
N ASP A 187 -7.70 3.83 -16.31
CA ASP A 187 -8.48 3.18 -15.26
C ASP A 187 -7.77 3.18 -13.89
N ILE A 188 -7.72 4.36 -13.27
CA ILE A 188 -6.97 4.64 -12.05
C ILE A 188 -7.78 5.52 -11.11
N GLY A 189 -7.64 5.25 -9.81
CA GLY A 189 -8.01 6.16 -8.76
C GLY A 189 -6.99 6.15 -7.62
N LEU A 190 -7.00 7.22 -6.84
CA LEU A 190 -6.27 7.38 -5.60
C LEU A 190 -7.23 7.30 -4.42
N ILE A 191 -6.77 6.65 -3.36
CA ILE A 191 -7.43 6.61 -2.06
C ILE A 191 -6.54 7.35 -1.08
N LYS A 192 -7.10 8.38 -0.42
CA LYS A 192 -6.47 9.06 0.71
C LYS A 192 -7.01 8.45 2.00
N LEU A 193 -6.12 8.01 2.87
CA LEU A 193 -6.46 7.57 4.23
C LEU A 193 -6.71 8.78 5.13
N LYS A 194 -7.50 8.62 6.17
CA LYS A 194 -7.77 9.68 7.16
C LYS A 194 -6.58 10.01 8.05
N GLN A 195 -5.67 9.04 8.22
CA GLN A 195 -4.45 9.19 8.99
C GLN A 195 -3.34 8.40 8.31
N LYS A 196 -2.09 8.84 8.52
CA LYS A 196 -0.91 8.10 8.09
C LYS A 196 -0.87 6.72 8.75
N VAL A 197 -0.61 5.68 7.97
CA VAL A 197 -0.45 4.32 8.49
C VAL A 197 0.97 4.14 9.07
N PRO A 198 1.12 3.58 10.28
CA PRO A 198 2.43 3.30 10.84
C PRO A 198 3.18 2.26 10.01
N VAL A 199 4.34 2.64 9.47
CA VAL A 199 5.13 1.77 8.59
C VAL A 199 5.92 0.76 9.42
N ASN A 200 5.84 -0.50 9.03
CA ASN A 200 6.46 -1.63 9.70
C ASN A 200 6.75 -2.76 8.68
N GLU A 201 7.20 -3.93 9.17
CA GLU A 201 7.57 -5.05 8.32
C GLU A 201 6.44 -5.57 7.40
N LYS A 202 5.17 -5.35 7.77
CA LYS A 202 3.98 -5.85 7.06
C LYS A 202 3.21 -4.77 6.31
N VAL A 203 3.52 -3.50 6.59
CA VAL A 203 2.83 -2.34 6.00
C VAL A 203 3.89 -1.32 5.61
N MET A 204 4.13 -1.19 4.32
CA MET A 204 5.14 -0.29 3.75
C MET A 204 4.74 0.10 2.33
N PRO A 205 4.88 1.38 1.94
CA PRO A 205 4.59 1.78 0.58
C PRO A 205 5.58 1.18 -0.44
N ILE A 206 5.12 0.90 -1.65
CA ILE A 206 6.01 0.63 -2.79
C ILE A 206 6.53 1.94 -3.37
N CYS A 207 7.72 1.94 -3.98
CA CYS A 207 8.21 3.13 -4.63
C CYS A 207 7.52 3.39 -5.97
N LEU A 208 7.27 4.67 -6.26
CA LEU A 208 6.88 5.10 -7.59
C LEU A 208 8.09 5.08 -8.54
N PRO A 209 7.91 4.70 -9.81
CA PRO A 209 9.00 4.49 -10.74
C PRO A 209 9.69 5.81 -11.13
N SER A 210 11.01 5.78 -11.25
CA SER A 210 11.84 6.89 -11.76
C SER A 210 12.23 6.72 -13.24
N LYS A 211 12.15 5.49 -13.75
CA LYS A 211 12.41 5.08 -15.12
C LYS A 211 11.35 4.09 -15.58
N ASP A 212 11.33 3.76 -16.86
CA ASP A 212 10.39 2.77 -17.38
C ASP A 212 10.84 1.34 -17.07
N TYR A 213 10.09 0.69 -16.18
CA TYR A 213 10.31 -0.71 -15.79
C TYR A 213 9.40 -1.69 -16.55
N ALA A 214 8.45 -1.21 -17.36
CA ALA A 214 7.51 -2.05 -18.10
C ALA A 214 7.99 -2.27 -19.55
N GLN A 215 9.21 -2.79 -19.68
CA GLN A 215 9.85 -3.20 -20.93
C GLN A 215 9.56 -4.67 -21.22
N VAL A 216 9.36 -5.03 -22.50
CA VAL A 216 9.06 -6.41 -22.91
C VAL A 216 10.06 -7.41 -22.33
N ASN A 217 9.57 -8.56 -21.86
CA ASN A 217 10.30 -9.62 -21.15
C ASN A 217 10.81 -9.26 -19.75
N ARG A 218 10.63 -8.03 -19.25
CA ARG A 218 10.92 -7.73 -17.85
C ARG A 218 9.95 -8.53 -16.97
N MET A 219 10.50 -9.28 -16.03
CA MET A 219 9.71 -9.99 -15.03
C MET A 219 9.24 -9.02 -13.94
N GLY A 220 7.98 -9.11 -13.57
CA GLY A 220 7.43 -8.46 -12.39
C GLY A 220 6.58 -9.42 -11.57
N TYR A 221 6.31 -9.01 -10.34
CA TYR A 221 5.54 -9.76 -9.37
C TYR A 221 4.19 -9.08 -9.18
N VAL A 222 3.13 -9.88 -9.15
CA VAL A 222 1.78 -9.41 -8.89
C VAL A 222 1.24 -10.17 -7.70
N SER A 223 1.05 -9.47 -6.59
CA SER A 223 0.36 -9.99 -5.41
C SER A 223 -1.14 -9.69 -5.51
N GLY A 224 -2.01 -10.58 -5.00
CA GLY A 224 -3.45 -10.45 -5.26
C GLY A 224 -4.35 -11.13 -4.22
N TRP A 225 -5.49 -10.49 -3.94
CA TRP A 225 -6.57 -10.99 -3.09
C TRP A 225 -7.75 -11.55 -3.90
N GLY A 226 -7.59 -11.67 -5.22
CA GLY A 226 -8.62 -12.10 -6.15
C GLY A 226 -9.02 -13.57 -6.01
N ARG A 227 -9.82 -13.99 -6.98
CA ARG A 227 -10.35 -15.36 -7.06
C ARG A 227 -9.27 -16.34 -7.48
N ASN A 228 -9.24 -17.50 -6.82
CA ASN A 228 -8.39 -18.61 -7.19
C ASN A 228 -9.06 -19.53 -8.24
N SER A 229 -8.43 -20.66 -8.55
CA SER A 229 -8.93 -21.70 -9.47
C SER A 229 -10.34 -22.22 -9.16
N ASN A 230 -10.78 -22.14 -7.89
CA ASN A 230 -12.13 -22.54 -7.46
C ASN A 230 -13.13 -21.38 -7.54
N PHE A 231 -12.77 -20.28 -8.22
CA PHE A 231 -13.55 -19.05 -8.32
C PHE A 231 -13.97 -18.45 -6.96
N SER A 232 -13.24 -18.77 -5.90
CA SER A 232 -13.44 -18.26 -4.55
C SER A 232 -12.35 -17.25 -4.22
N PHE A 233 -12.71 -16.16 -3.52
CA PHE A 233 -11.71 -15.19 -3.06
C PHE A 233 -10.70 -15.87 -2.14
N THR A 234 -9.42 -15.60 -2.36
CA THR A 234 -8.36 -16.23 -1.57
C THR A 234 -8.40 -15.75 -0.11
N GLN A 235 -8.16 -16.69 0.82
CA GLN A 235 -8.04 -16.38 2.26
C GLN A 235 -6.63 -15.91 2.63
N LEU A 236 -5.64 -16.31 1.84
CA LEU A 236 -4.23 -15.95 2.02
C LEU A 236 -3.76 -15.17 0.81
N LEU A 237 -2.94 -14.15 1.04
CA LEU A 237 -2.33 -13.41 -0.05
C LEU A 237 -1.50 -14.36 -0.91
N LYS A 238 -1.67 -14.25 -2.23
CA LYS A 238 -0.87 -14.99 -3.20
C LYS A 238 -0.13 -14.03 -4.10
N TYR A 239 0.88 -14.53 -4.79
CA TYR A 239 1.57 -13.80 -5.84
C TYR A 239 1.94 -14.68 -7.02
N VAL A 240 2.12 -14.06 -8.18
CA VAL A 240 2.60 -14.68 -9.41
C VAL A 240 3.69 -13.80 -10.04
N MET A 241 4.59 -14.40 -10.81
CA MET A 241 5.65 -13.68 -11.51
C MET A 241 5.40 -13.72 -13.01
N LEU A 242 5.11 -12.57 -13.63
CA LEU A 242 4.67 -12.46 -15.03
C LEU A 242 5.67 -11.63 -15.86
N PRO A 243 5.97 -12.02 -17.11
CA PRO A 243 6.73 -11.18 -18.03
C PRO A 243 5.85 -10.10 -18.66
N VAL A 244 6.40 -8.90 -18.84
CA VAL A 244 5.80 -7.91 -19.73
C VAL A 244 5.76 -8.47 -21.16
N ALA A 245 4.59 -8.42 -21.79
CA ALA A 245 4.35 -8.91 -23.14
C ALA A 245 4.61 -7.82 -24.19
N ASP A 246 4.79 -8.26 -25.44
CA ASP A 246 4.79 -7.37 -26.59
C ASP A 246 3.41 -6.71 -26.76
N GLN A 247 3.39 -5.37 -26.86
CA GLN A 247 2.16 -4.60 -26.91
C GLN A 247 1.32 -4.91 -28.15
N ASP A 248 2.00 -5.06 -29.28
CA ASP A 248 1.40 -5.32 -30.59
C ASP A 248 0.67 -6.69 -30.61
N SER A 249 1.30 -7.69 -30.01
CA SER A 249 0.73 -9.02 -29.82
C SER A 249 -0.50 -8.98 -28.91
N CYS A 250 -0.43 -8.24 -27.80
CA CYS A 250 -1.58 -8.04 -26.91
C CYS A 250 -2.76 -7.33 -27.59
N VAL A 251 -2.48 -6.28 -28.38
CA VAL A 251 -3.53 -5.58 -29.15
C VAL A 251 -4.18 -6.51 -30.17
N ARG A 252 -3.41 -7.32 -30.90
CA ARG A 252 -3.98 -8.30 -31.84
C ARG A 252 -4.79 -9.40 -31.14
N HIS A 253 -4.43 -9.75 -29.90
CA HIS A 253 -5.19 -10.70 -29.09
C HIS A 253 -6.60 -10.17 -28.76
N TYR A 254 -6.70 -8.92 -28.30
CA TYR A 254 -7.97 -8.33 -27.86
C TYR A 254 -8.79 -7.62 -28.95
N GLU A 255 -8.13 -7.05 -29.96
CA GLU A 255 -8.76 -6.17 -30.97
C GLU A 255 -8.52 -6.63 -32.42
N ASN A 256 -7.89 -7.79 -32.65
CA ASN A 256 -7.54 -8.39 -33.95
C ASN A 256 -6.52 -7.65 -34.85
N SER A 257 -6.31 -6.35 -34.63
CA SER A 257 -5.51 -5.48 -35.51
C SER A 257 -4.98 -4.28 -34.73
N THR A 258 -3.78 -3.82 -35.08
CA THR A 258 -3.20 -2.57 -34.56
C THR A 258 -3.68 -1.33 -35.31
N VAL A 259 -4.25 -1.51 -36.51
CA VAL A 259 -4.83 -0.41 -37.32
C VAL A 259 -6.23 -0.06 -36.80
N PRO A 260 -6.49 1.19 -36.34
CA PRO A 260 -7.76 1.60 -35.71
C PRO A 260 -9.01 1.24 -36.53
N GLU A 261 -8.99 1.52 -37.84
CA GLU A 261 -10.10 1.24 -38.77
C GLU A 261 -10.51 -0.23 -38.84
N LYS A 262 -9.58 -1.13 -38.48
CA LYS A 262 -9.72 -2.59 -38.60
C LYS A 262 -9.96 -3.27 -37.26
N LYS A 263 -9.83 -2.56 -36.14
CA LYS A 263 -10.01 -3.09 -34.79
C LYS A 263 -11.40 -3.69 -34.66
N LYS A 264 -11.49 -4.94 -34.21
CA LYS A 264 -12.76 -5.57 -33.82
C LYS A 264 -12.59 -6.25 -32.46
N PRO A 265 -13.60 -6.15 -31.57
CA PRO A 265 -13.58 -6.86 -30.30
C PRO A 265 -13.35 -8.37 -30.49
N ARG A 266 -12.26 -8.89 -29.93
CA ARG A 266 -11.84 -10.30 -30.01
C ARG A 266 -11.44 -10.89 -28.64
N SER A 267 -11.78 -10.20 -27.55
CA SER A 267 -11.46 -10.67 -26.21
C SER A 267 -12.01 -12.09 -26.00
N PRO A 268 -11.19 -13.06 -25.55
CA PRO A 268 -11.67 -14.41 -25.23
C PRO A 268 -12.66 -14.43 -24.07
N VAL A 269 -12.65 -13.37 -23.26
CA VAL A 269 -13.58 -13.17 -22.16
C VAL A 269 -14.61 -12.12 -22.59
N GLY A 270 -15.86 -12.24 -22.15
CA GLY A 270 -17.01 -11.46 -22.67
C GLY A 270 -16.96 -9.93 -22.48
N VAL A 271 -15.82 -9.38 -22.09
CA VAL A 271 -15.55 -7.96 -21.87
C VAL A 271 -14.19 -7.57 -22.46
N GLN A 272 -14.05 -6.30 -22.87
CA GLN A 272 -12.82 -5.77 -23.45
C GLN A 272 -11.95 -5.07 -22.39
N PRO A 273 -10.62 -5.20 -22.46
CA PRO A 273 -9.72 -4.32 -21.71
C PRO A 273 -9.72 -2.90 -22.30
N ILE A 274 -9.21 -1.95 -21.51
CA ILE A 274 -8.82 -0.64 -22.03
C ILE A 274 -7.38 -0.77 -22.53
N LEU A 275 -7.14 -0.50 -23.81
CA LEU A 275 -5.82 -0.60 -24.45
C LEU A 275 -5.47 0.70 -25.15
N ASN A 276 -4.41 1.36 -24.68
CA ASN A 276 -3.86 2.60 -25.23
C ASN A 276 -2.37 2.75 -24.82
N GLU A 277 -1.76 3.89 -25.15
CA GLU A 277 -0.36 4.23 -24.86
C GLU A 277 -0.04 4.30 -23.36
N HIS A 278 -1.05 4.46 -22.50
CA HIS A 278 -0.90 4.46 -21.04
C HIS A 278 -0.92 3.05 -20.45
N THR A 279 -1.09 2.01 -21.28
CA THR A 279 -1.19 0.62 -20.83
C THR A 279 -0.04 -0.25 -21.31
N PHE A 280 0.19 -1.35 -20.61
CA PHE A 280 1.03 -2.45 -21.06
C PHE A 280 0.39 -3.77 -20.66
N CYS A 281 0.81 -4.85 -21.33
CA CYS A 281 0.31 -6.19 -21.04
C CYS A 281 1.36 -7.04 -20.34
N ALA A 282 0.92 -7.95 -19.47
CA ALA A 282 1.76 -9.02 -18.95
C ALA A 282 1.16 -10.36 -19.40
N GLY A 283 2.00 -11.23 -19.92
CA GLY A 283 1.58 -12.53 -20.43
C GLY A 283 1.50 -13.58 -19.33
N LEU A 284 0.81 -14.68 -19.63
CA LEU A 284 0.79 -15.87 -18.79
C LEU A 284 2.21 -16.38 -18.48
N THR A 285 2.37 -17.00 -17.31
CA THR A 285 3.59 -17.77 -17.06
C THR A 285 3.64 -19.00 -17.95
N LYS A 286 4.82 -19.62 -18.06
CA LYS A 286 4.99 -20.96 -18.68
C LYS A 286 4.07 -22.03 -18.08
N TYR A 287 3.51 -21.76 -16.90
CA TYR A 287 2.69 -22.65 -16.10
C TYR A 287 1.20 -22.29 -16.14
N GLU A 288 0.78 -21.44 -17.08
CA GLU A 288 -0.63 -21.01 -17.26
C GLU A 288 -1.20 -20.33 -16.00
N GLU A 289 -0.34 -19.69 -15.21
CA GLU A 289 -0.76 -18.90 -14.07
C GLU A 289 -1.11 -17.48 -14.50
N ASP A 290 -2.20 -16.96 -13.97
CA ASP A 290 -2.65 -15.60 -14.22
C ASP A 290 -3.32 -14.97 -13.01
N THR A 291 -3.48 -13.66 -13.12
CA THR A 291 -4.38 -12.83 -12.34
C THR A 291 -5.84 -13.10 -12.70
N CYS A 292 -6.76 -12.88 -11.75
CA CYS A 292 -8.18 -13.12 -11.95
C CYS A 292 -9.03 -12.15 -11.11
N PHE A 293 -10.36 -12.29 -11.18
CA PHE A 293 -11.32 -11.34 -10.59
C PHE A 293 -10.97 -10.94 -9.15
N GLY A 294 -10.78 -9.65 -8.92
CA GLY A 294 -10.41 -9.06 -7.63
C GLY A 294 -8.92 -8.76 -7.47
N ASP A 295 -8.08 -9.13 -8.44
CA ASP A 295 -6.66 -8.76 -8.43
C ASP A 295 -6.42 -7.33 -8.92
N ALA A 296 -7.37 -6.73 -9.67
CA ALA A 296 -7.26 -5.37 -10.17
C ALA A 296 -6.94 -4.38 -9.04
N GLY A 297 -6.13 -3.36 -9.32
CA GLY A 297 -5.62 -2.39 -8.33
C GLY A 297 -4.36 -2.84 -7.59
N SER A 298 -3.96 -4.11 -7.73
CA SER A 298 -2.65 -4.59 -7.27
C SER A 298 -1.55 -4.18 -8.24
N ALA A 299 -0.34 -3.96 -7.71
CA ALA A 299 0.79 -3.51 -8.51
C ALA A 299 1.46 -4.66 -9.27
N PHE A 300 1.89 -4.36 -10.49
CA PHE A 300 3.00 -5.06 -11.14
C PHE A 300 4.30 -4.51 -10.55
N ALA A 301 4.80 -5.20 -9.52
CA ALA A 301 5.96 -4.82 -8.75
C ALA A 301 7.25 -5.36 -9.39
N VAL A 302 8.19 -4.47 -9.67
CA VAL A 302 9.50 -4.82 -10.23
C VAL A 302 10.57 -4.52 -9.19
N HIS A 303 11.41 -5.51 -8.91
CA HIS A 303 12.63 -5.32 -8.13
C HIS A 303 13.72 -4.77 -9.07
N ASP A 304 14.26 -3.60 -8.74
CA ASP A 304 15.48 -3.08 -9.36
C ASP A 304 16.69 -3.52 -8.54
N THR A 305 17.59 -4.26 -9.17
CA THR A 305 18.79 -4.80 -8.53
C THR A 305 19.89 -3.77 -8.37
N ASP A 306 19.84 -2.66 -9.11
CA ASP A 306 20.87 -1.62 -9.07
C ASP A 306 20.86 -0.87 -7.73
N ASP A 307 19.66 -0.66 -7.17
CA ASP A 307 19.46 0.03 -5.89
C ASP A 307 18.73 -0.82 -4.84
N ASP A 308 18.46 -2.09 -5.15
CA ASP A 308 17.74 -3.07 -4.33
C ASP A 308 16.33 -2.62 -3.92
N THR A 309 15.61 -1.90 -4.78
CA THR A 309 14.31 -1.28 -4.45
C THR A 309 13.17 -1.86 -5.29
N TRP A 310 12.00 -2.00 -4.66
CA TRP A 310 10.77 -2.42 -5.34
C TRP A 310 9.95 -1.23 -5.84
N TYR A 311 9.60 -1.27 -7.12
CA TYR A 311 8.87 -0.22 -7.83
C TYR A 311 7.54 -0.74 -8.38
N ALA A 312 6.48 0.07 -8.30
CA ALA A 312 5.24 -0.20 -9.02
C ALA A 312 5.39 0.23 -10.48
N ALA A 313 5.66 -0.70 -11.40
CA ALA A 313 5.74 -0.37 -12.82
C ALA A 313 4.34 -0.18 -13.43
N GLY A 314 3.34 -0.91 -12.92
CA GLY A 314 1.96 -0.86 -13.37
C GLY A 314 0.96 -1.13 -12.26
N ILE A 315 -0.30 -0.77 -12.51
CA ILE A 315 -1.46 -1.19 -11.69
C ILE A 315 -2.37 -2.03 -12.58
N LEU A 316 -2.75 -3.23 -12.11
CA LEU A 316 -3.60 -4.14 -12.88
C LEU A 316 -4.99 -3.52 -13.10
N SER A 317 -5.38 -3.31 -14.35
CA SER A 317 -6.70 -2.80 -14.74
C SER A 317 -7.63 -3.93 -15.20
N PHE A 318 -7.12 -4.85 -16.02
CA PHE A 318 -7.91 -5.96 -16.56
C PHE A 318 -7.54 -7.28 -15.90
N ASP A 319 -8.28 -7.61 -14.85
CA ASP A 319 -8.18 -8.84 -14.04
C ASP A 319 -9.15 -9.94 -14.50
N LYS A 320 -9.58 -9.88 -15.76
CA LYS A 320 -10.61 -10.77 -16.32
C LYS A 320 -10.02 -11.89 -17.16
N SER A 321 -8.72 -11.87 -17.40
CA SER A 321 -8.02 -12.84 -18.22
C SER A 321 -8.08 -14.25 -17.61
N CYS A 322 -7.80 -14.39 -16.31
CA CYS A 322 -7.80 -15.68 -15.59
C CYS A 322 -7.05 -16.74 -16.43
N SER A 323 -7.56 -17.97 -16.55
CA SER A 323 -6.92 -18.99 -17.42
C SER A 323 -7.41 -18.95 -18.88
N VAL A 324 -8.12 -17.90 -19.32
CA VAL A 324 -8.86 -17.89 -20.59
C VAL A 324 -8.24 -16.93 -21.61
N ALA A 325 -7.82 -15.74 -21.18
CA ALA A 325 -7.11 -14.81 -22.05
C ALA A 325 -5.60 -14.87 -21.76
N GLU A 326 -4.78 -14.51 -22.76
CA GLU A 326 -3.33 -14.67 -22.67
C GLU A 326 -2.63 -13.55 -21.89
N TYR A 327 -3.31 -12.42 -21.66
CA TYR A 327 -2.68 -11.22 -21.14
C TYR A 327 -3.54 -10.49 -20.09
N GLY A 328 -2.96 -10.21 -18.93
CA GLY A 328 -3.45 -9.15 -18.05
C GLY A 328 -3.06 -7.77 -18.60
N VAL A 329 -3.89 -6.76 -18.40
CA VAL A 329 -3.62 -5.37 -18.85
C VAL A 329 -3.46 -4.44 -17.67
N TYR A 330 -2.38 -3.67 -17.68
CA TYR A 330 -1.95 -2.79 -16.59
C TYR A 330 -1.87 -1.36 -17.09
N VAL A 331 -2.26 -0.40 -16.25
CA VAL A 331 -1.94 1.02 -16.49
C VAL A 331 -0.50 1.26 -16.04
N ARG A 332 0.32 1.84 -16.92
CA ARG A 332 1.72 2.18 -16.67
C ARG A 332 1.81 3.30 -15.65
N VAL A 333 2.39 3.04 -14.48
CA VAL A 333 2.48 4.04 -13.39
C VAL A 333 3.30 5.25 -13.83
N LEU A 334 4.33 5.06 -14.64
CA LEU A 334 5.13 6.15 -15.18
C LEU A 334 4.29 7.15 -15.99
N SER A 335 3.26 6.68 -16.71
CA SER A 335 2.38 7.54 -17.52
C SER A 335 1.43 8.42 -16.69
N ILE A 336 1.15 8.05 -15.44
CA ILE A 336 0.26 8.79 -14.54
C ILE A 336 1.02 9.50 -13.41
N LEU A 337 2.35 9.43 -13.41
CA LEU A 337 3.19 9.82 -12.27
C LEU A 337 3.01 11.29 -11.88
N ASP A 338 2.90 12.18 -12.87
CA ASP A 338 2.72 13.61 -12.65
C ASP A 338 1.36 13.90 -12.00
N TRP A 339 0.29 13.22 -12.47
CA TRP A 339 -1.02 13.33 -11.85
C TRP A 339 -0.99 12.83 -10.40
N VAL A 340 -0.39 11.66 -10.15
CA VAL A 340 -0.27 11.11 -8.79
C VAL A 340 0.44 12.09 -7.85
N ARG A 341 1.61 12.58 -8.25
CA ARG A 341 2.41 13.52 -7.44
C ARG A 341 1.67 14.82 -7.17
N LYS A 342 1.06 15.40 -8.20
CA LYS A 342 0.27 16.62 -8.08
C LYS A 342 -0.90 16.43 -7.13
N THR A 343 -1.69 15.37 -7.32
CA THR A 343 -2.84 15.08 -6.46
C THR A 343 -2.43 14.85 -5.00
N MET A 344 -1.33 14.13 -4.75
CA MET A 344 -0.81 13.91 -3.39
C MET A 344 -0.26 15.18 -2.73
N ALA A 345 0.18 16.17 -3.51
CA ALA A 345 0.67 17.45 -2.99
C ALA A 345 -0.47 18.43 -2.70
N ASP A 346 -1.52 18.40 -3.53
CA ASP A 346 -2.65 19.33 -3.46
C ASP A 346 -3.71 18.95 -2.40
N ASN A 347 -3.64 17.74 -1.81
CA ASN A 347 -4.67 17.17 -0.94
C ASN A 347 -4.10 16.60 0.36
#